data_AF-A0A0C9Z0C0-F1
#
_entry.id   AF-A0A0C9Z0C0-F1
#
_cell.length_a   1.000
_cell.length_b   1.000
_cell.length_c   1.000
_cell.angle_alpha   90.00
_cell.angle_beta   90.00
_cell.angle_gamma   90.00
#
_symmetry.space_group_name_H-M   'P 1'
#
loop_
_entity.id
_entity.type
_entity.pdbx_description
1 polymer ?
#
loop_
_entity_poly.entity_id
_entity_poly.type
_entity_poly.pdbx_seq_one_letter_code
_entity_poly.pdbx_strand_id
1 'polypeptide(L)'
;MDDIKRIQRPTDVPDYGLLNDLLWSDPSDSALDWEDNEHGVSYCFGKGVINDFMLRYDMDLICRAHMIVEDGYRCIFHGLWKPKNRENEFPANAV
;
A
#
# COMPACT_ATOMS: atom_id res chain seq x y z
N MET A 1 -0.50 1.01 14.04
CA MET A 1 -0.33 -0.44 13.80
C MET A 1 -1.03 -1.34 14.81
N ASP A 2 -1.34 -0.91 16.03
CA ASP A 2 -2.01 -1.79 17.01
C ASP A 2 -3.45 -2.16 16.63
N ASP A 3 -4.12 -1.35 15.79
CA ASP A 3 -5.47 -1.64 15.32
C ASP A 3 -5.53 -2.93 14.50
N ILE A 4 -4.52 -3.18 13.65
CA ILE A 4 -4.40 -4.45 12.89
C ILE A 4 -4.17 -5.62 13.84
N LYS A 5 -3.31 -5.45 14.85
CA LYS A 5 -3.01 -6.52 15.83
C LYS A 5 -4.21 -6.92 16.68
N ARG A 6 -5.18 -6.01 16.84
CA ARG A 6 -6.40 -6.24 17.64
C ARG A 6 -7.50 -6.97 16.88
N ILE A 7 -7.38 -7.12 15.56
CA ILE A 7 -8.33 -7.91 14.74
C ILE A 7 -8.39 -9.34 15.30
N GLN A 8 -9.57 -9.71 15.82
CA GLN A 8 -9.79 -11.04 16.37
C GLN A 8 -9.76 -12.08 15.25
N ARG A 9 -9.13 -13.23 15.53
CA ARG A 9 -9.01 -14.34 14.58
C ARG A 9 -9.49 -15.63 15.26
N PRO A 10 -10.22 -16.53 14.56
CA PRO A 10 -10.63 -16.41 13.16
C PRO A 10 -11.75 -15.38 12.96
N THR A 11 -11.78 -14.77 11.78
CA THR A 11 -12.86 -13.87 11.34
C THR A 11 -13.01 -14.00 9.84
N ASP A 12 -14.24 -13.87 9.34
CA ASP A 12 -14.50 -13.63 7.92
C ASP A 12 -14.07 -12.20 7.55
N VAL A 13 -13.86 -11.97 6.25
CA VAL A 13 -13.57 -10.65 5.72
C VAL A 13 -14.87 -9.84 5.67
N PRO A 14 -14.99 -8.69 6.35
CA PRO A 14 -16.18 -7.87 6.32
C PRO A 14 -16.35 -7.16 4.97
N ASP A 15 -17.56 -6.69 4.68
CA ASP A 15 -17.87 -5.91 3.47
C ASP A 15 -17.26 -4.49 3.49
N TYR A 16 -16.89 -3.98 4.67
CA TYR A 16 -16.32 -2.65 4.86
C TYR A 16 -15.35 -2.57 6.05
N GLY A 17 -14.55 -1.50 6.08
CA GLY A 17 -13.66 -1.16 7.17
C GLY A 17 -12.27 -1.78 7.06
N LEU A 18 -11.47 -1.64 8.13
CA LEU A 18 -10.02 -1.86 8.09
C LEU A 18 -9.59 -3.21 7.47
N LEU A 19 -10.22 -4.32 7.84
CA LEU A 19 -9.82 -5.63 7.29
C LEU A 19 -10.19 -5.77 5.81
N ASN A 20 -11.30 -5.17 5.37
CA ASN A 20 -11.67 -5.10 3.96
C ASN A 20 -10.62 -4.28 3.20
N ASP A 21 -10.31 -3.09 3.70
CA ASP A 21 -9.38 -2.17 3.04
C ASP A 21 -7.95 -2.71 2.95
N LEU A 22 -7.48 -3.41 3.98
CA LEU A 22 -6.17 -4.06 3.96
C LEU A 22 -6.03 -5.11 2.85
N LEU A 23 -7.14 -5.71 2.42
CA LEU A 23 -7.16 -6.82 1.46
C LEU A 23 -7.51 -6.36 0.04
N TRP A 24 -8.36 -5.33 -0.10
CA TRP A 24 -8.98 -4.95 -1.37
C TRP A 24 -8.67 -3.55 -1.87
N SER A 25 -7.97 -2.71 -1.09
CA SER A 25 -7.56 -1.38 -1.58
C SER A 25 -6.42 -1.47 -2.59
N ASP A 26 -6.39 -0.52 -3.54
CA ASP A 26 -5.39 -0.46 -4.61
C ASP A 26 -4.69 0.90 -4.68
N PRO A 27 -3.39 0.95 -5.00
CA PRO A 27 -2.72 2.22 -5.31
C PRO A 27 -3.17 2.75 -6.68
N SER A 28 -3.37 4.06 -6.79
CA SER A 28 -3.74 4.74 -8.04
C SER A 28 -2.82 5.92 -8.34
N ASP A 29 -2.35 5.99 -9.60
CA ASP A 29 -1.53 7.10 -10.11
C ASP A 29 -2.37 8.37 -10.37
N SER A 30 -3.69 8.22 -10.56
CA SER A 30 -4.61 9.34 -10.82
C SER A 30 -5.23 9.90 -9.56
N ALA A 31 -5.37 9.09 -8.51
CA ALA A 31 -5.96 9.52 -7.25
C ALA A 31 -5.04 10.53 -6.54
N LEU A 32 -5.60 11.68 -6.17
CA LEU A 32 -4.88 12.66 -5.32
C LEU A 32 -4.78 12.15 -3.87
N ASP A 33 -5.90 11.67 -3.32
CA ASP A 33 -6.01 11.13 -1.97
C ASP A 33 -6.70 9.75 -1.97
N TRP A 34 -8.00 9.69 -1.66
CA TRP A 34 -8.82 8.48 -1.68
C TRP A 34 -9.90 8.58 -2.76
N GLU A 35 -10.09 7.50 -3.51
CA GLU A 35 -11.14 7.39 -4.53
C GLU A 35 -11.83 6.02 -4.40
N ASP A 36 -13.06 5.89 -4.90
CA ASP A 36 -13.75 4.59 -4.93
C ASP A 36 -13.00 3.62 -5.86
N ASN A 37 -12.86 2.36 -5.45
CA ASN A 37 -12.19 1.35 -6.28
C ASN A 37 -13.13 0.88 -7.41
N GLU A 38 -12.62 0.80 -8.63
CA GLU A 38 -13.34 0.27 -9.80
C GLU A 38 -13.74 -1.20 -9.63
N HIS A 39 -13.08 -1.94 -8.73
CA HIS A 39 -13.47 -3.29 -8.33
C HIS A 39 -14.81 -3.33 -7.54
N GLY A 40 -15.36 -2.18 -7.14
CA GLY A 40 -16.62 -2.08 -6.39
C GLY A 40 -16.48 -2.47 -4.91
N VAL A 41 -15.25 -2.58 -4.40
CA VAL A 41 -14.93 -2.90 -3.00
C VAL A 41 -13.72 -2.09 -2.54
N SER A 42 -13.78 -1.54 -1.33
CA SER A 42 -12.75 -0.66 -0.79
C SER A 42 -12.45 0.57 -1.69
N TYR A 43 -11.24 1.11 -1.56
CA TYR A 43 -10.81 2.39 -2.12
C TYR A 43 -9.48 2.27 -2.87
N CYS A 44 -9.32 3.14 -3.85
CA CYS A 44 -8.02 3.48 -4.41
C CYS A 44 -7.34 4.55 -3.56
N PHE A 45 -6.01 4.49 -3.42
CA PHE A 45 -5.22 5.48 -2.68
C PHE A 45 -4.06 6.06 -3.48
N GLY A 46 -3.89 7.37 -3.36
CA GLY A 46 -2.86 8.16 -4.04
C GLY A 46 -1.54 8.25 -3.27
N LYS A 47 -0.60 8.96 -3.88
CA LYS A 47 0.76 9.17 -3.34
C LYS A 47 0.76 9.92 -1.99
N GLY A 48 -0.16 10.85 -1.78
CA GLY A 48 -0.26 11.64 -0.55
C GLY A 48 -0.54 10.76 0.67
N VAL A 49 -1.55 9.90 0.56
CA VAL A 49 -1.95 8.93 1.59
C VAL A 49 -0.78 8.04 2.02
N ILE A 50 -0.01 7.53 1.06
CA ILE A 50 1.13 6.65 1.35
C ILE A 50 2.26 7.40 2.05
N ASN A 51 2.58 8.62 1.60
CA ASN A 51 3.58 9.46 2.25
C ASN A 51 3.24 9.70 3.72
N ASP A 52 2.00 10.11 3.99
CA ASP A 52 1.54 10.39 5.33
C ASP A 52 1.55 9.13 6.20
N PHE A 53 1.14 7.99 5.65
CA PHE A 53 1.19 6.71 6.34
C PHE A 53 2.63 6.29 6.69
N MET A 54 3.55 6.35 5.73
CA MET A 54 4.95 5.96 5.93
C MET A 54 5.63 6.87 6.94
N LEU A 55 5.43 8.20 6.85
CA LEU A 55 5.97 9.15 7.80
C LEU A 55 5.42 8.90 9.22
N ARG A 56 4.10 8.68 9.33
CA ARG A 56 3.43 8.47 10.62
C ARG A 56 3.91 7.22 11.34
N TYR A 57 4.23 6.16 10.61
CA TYR A 57 4.64 4.87 11.16
C TYR A 57 6.14 4.57 11.00
N ASP A 58 6.92 5.57 10.57
CA ASP A 58 8.36 5.48 10.33
C ASP A 58 8.76 4.28 9.43
N MET A 59 8.03 4.11 8.33
CA MET A 59 8.23 3.01 7.36
C MET A 59 8.95 3.48 6.10
N ASP A 60 9.75 2.59 5.52
CA ASP A 60 10.54 2.89 4.32
C ASP A 60 9.91 2.35 3.03
N LEU A 61 9.05 1.32 3.14
CA LEU A 61 8.47 0.61 2.01
C LEU A 61 7.14 -0.03 2.41
N ILE A 62 6.15 0.06 1.52
CA ILE A 62 4.96 -0.79 1.52
C ILE A 62 5.12 -1.81 0.39
N CYS A 63 5.15 -3.09 0.73
CA CYS A 63 5.15 -4.19 -0.24
C CYS A 63 3.75 -4.82 -0.25
N ARG A 64 3.17 -5.03 -1.45
CA ARG A 64 1.82 -5.58 -1.62
C ARG A 64 1.69 -6.47 -2.85
N ALA A 65 0.53 -7.12 -3.00
CA ALA A 65 0.14 -7.92 -4.17
C ALA A 65 -1.22 -7.41 -4.74
N HIS A 66 -2.13 -8.32 -5.11
CA HIS A 66 -3.49 -8.09 -5.61
C HIS A 66 -3.65 -7.71 -7.08
N MET A 67 -2.75 -6.91 -7.65
CA MET A 67 -2.80 -6.54 -9.07
C MET A 67 -1.78 -7.33 -9.90
N ILE A 68 -2.19 -7.73 -11.11
CA ILE A 68 -1.28 -8.29 -12.11
C ILE A 68 -0.46 -7.15 -12.71
N VAL A 69 0.85 -7.34 -12.81
CA VAL A 69 1.79 -6.41 -13.45
C VAL A 69 2.71 -7.18 -14.39
N GLU A 70 3.12 -6.55 -15.49
CA GLU A 70 3.80 -7.20 -16.61
C GLU A 70 5.07 -7.96 -16.20
N ASP A 71 5.95 -7.29 -15.45
CA ASP A 71 7.22 -7.86 -15.00
C ASP A 71 7.13 -8.60 -13.65
N GLY A 72 5.91 -8.84 -13.15
CA GLY A 72 5.67 -9.49 -11.85
C GLY A 72 5.93 -8.60 -10.62
N TYR A 73 6.50 -7.41 -10.81
CA TYR A 73 6.56 -6.35 -9.81
C TYR A 73 6.51 -4.96 -10.47
N ARG A 74 6.09 -3.95 -9.71
CA ARG A 74 6.07 -2.55 -10.17
C ARG A 74 6.25 -1.61 -8.99
N CYS A 75 7.16 -0.66 -9.11
CA CYS A 75 7.26 0.46 -8.18
C CYS A 75 6.37 1.60 -8.69
N ILE A 76 5.20 1.77 -8.06
CA ILE A 76 4.15 2.66 -8.57
C ILE A 76 4.50 4.12 -8.30
N PHE A 77 4.95 4.44 -7.08
CA PHE A 77 5.31 5.80 -6.71
C PHE A 77 6.82 5.98 -6.61
N HIS A 78 7.44 6.37 -7.72
CA HIS A 78 8.87 6.67 -7.75
C HIS A 78 9.26 7.76 -6.73
N GLY A 79 10.39 7.53 -6.04
CA GLY A 79 10.97 8.45 -5.05
C GLY A 79 10.37 8.38 -3.63
N LEU A 80 9.42 7.47 -3.39
CA LEU A 80 8.87 7.22 -2.04
C LEU A 80 9.80 6.42 -1.15
N TRP A 81 10.49 5.43 -1.73
CA TRP A 81 11.48 4.68 -0.99
C TRP A 81 12.70 5.56 -0.72
N LYS A 82 13.04 5.74 0.55
CA LYS A 82 14.27 6.41 0.99
C LYS A 82 15.08 5.45 1.85
N PRO A 83 16.28 5.05 1.41
CA PRO A 83 17.15 4.24 2.26
C PRO A 83 17.53 5.04 3.50
N LYS A 84 17.15 4.55 4.68
CA LYS A 84 17.63 5.11 5.96
C LYS A 84 19.15 4.95 6.14
N ASN A 85 19.75 3.95 5.49
CA ASN A 85 21.19 3.68 5.44
C ASN A 85 21.63 3.34 4.01
N ARG A 86 22.81 3.80 3.57
CA ARG A 86 23.37 3.57 2.22
C ARG A 86 23.51 2.09 1.82
N GLU A 87 23.48 1.16 2.79
CA GLU A 87 23.55 -0.28 2.55
C GLU A 87 22.21 -0.90 2.10
N ASN A 88 21.10 -0.20 2.32
CA ASN A 88 19.77 -0.68 1.95
C ASN A 88 19.36 -0.22 0.56
N GLU A 89 20.28 0.30 -0.27
CA GLU A 89 19.92 0.76 -1.61
C GLU A 89 19.30 -0.39 -2.43
N PHE A 90 18.01 -0.29 -2.74
CA PHE A 90 17.42 -1.11 -3.80
C PHE A 90 18.25 -0.84 -5.05
N PRO A 91 18.85 -1.87 -5.68
CA PRO A 91 19.68 -1.64 -6.85
C PRO A 91 18.83 -0.91 -7.88
N ALA A 92 19.36 0.18 -8.43
CA ALA A 92 18.71 0.97 -9.47
C ALA A 92 18.34 0.16 -10.73
N ASN A 93 18.76 -1.10 -10.76
CA ASN A 93 18.63 -2.08 -11.82
C ASN A 93 17.68 -3.23 -11.44
N ALA A 94 16.96 -3.15 -10.31
CA ALA A 94 15.75 -3.92 -10.11
C ALA A 94 14.66 -3.31 -11.01
N VAL A 95 14.79 -3.59 -12.32
CA VAL A 95 13.74 -3.54 -13.35
C VAL A 95 13.28 -4.95 -13.62
#